data_AF-A0A963PK85-F1
#
_entry.id   AF-A0A963PK85-F1
#
_cell.length_a   1.000
_cell.length_b   1.000
_cell.length_c   1.000
_cell.angle_alpha   90.00
_cell.angle_beta   90.00
_cell.angle_gamma   90.00
#
_symmetry.space_group_name_H-M   'P 1'
#
loop_
_entity.id
_entity.type
_entity.pdbx_description
1 polymer ?
#
loop_
_entity_poly.entity_id
_entity_poly.type
_entity_poly.pdbx_seq_one_letter_code
_entity_poly.pdbx_strand_id
1 'polypeptide(L)'
;MPVADDGAAVVSMYTSEATIHARAVHGWFAAWRWALVWATQLVFYGLPWLTWNDRPAVLFDLGARRFYIFNLVLYPQDFIYLTGLLILSAYGLFLFTAVAGRLWCGYACPQTVYTEIFMWVEHHLEGDRQARIKLDKTPWGANKLLRRGGKHLVWIAIGLWTGFTFVGYFTPIRSLAAGALQLGLGPWETFWILFYGFATYGNAGFMREQV
;
A
#
# COMPACT_ATOMS: atom_id res chain seq x y z
N MET A 1 6.51 -16.93 -61.10
CA MET A 1 6.56 -17.60 -59.79
C MET A 1 6.04 -16.60 -58.76
N PRO A 2 4.97 -16.89 -58.00
CA PRO A 2 4.51 -15.99 -56.95
C PRO A 2 5.44 -16.11 -55.73
N VAL A 3 5.81 -14.97 -55.16
CA VAL A 3 6.63 -14.86 -53.95
C VAL A 3 5.72 -15.19 -52.76
N ALA A 4 6.11 -16.18 -51.96
CA ALA A 4 5.40 -16.54 -50.74
C ALA A 4 5.57 -15.41 -49.70
N ASP A 5 4.44 -15.00 -49.11
CA ASP A 5 4.38 -14.04 -48.02
C ASP A 5 4.88 -14.74 -46.74
N ASP A 6 6.11 -14.45 -46.34
CA ASP A 6 6.71 -14.90 -45.09
C ASP A 6 6.02 -14.16 -43.93
N GLY A 7 4.86 -14.70 -43.53
CA GLY A 7 4.10 -14.21 -42.39
C GLY A 7 4.99 -14.09 -41.16
N ALA A 8 5.30 -12.86 -40.78
CA ALA A 8 6.09 -12.54 -39.59
C ALA A 8 5.42 -13.15 -38.35
N ALA A 9 5.96 -14.28 -37.88
CA ALA A 9 5.53 -14.90 -36.65
C ALA A 9 5.92 -13.96 -35.50
N VAL A 10 4.92 -13.33 -34.87
CA VAL A 10 5.10 -12.54 -33.65
C VAL A 10 5.45 -13.51 -32.53
N VAL A 11 6.75 -13.75 -32.32
CA VAL A 11 7.24 -14.55 -31.20
C VAL A 11 7.03 -13.74 -29.92
N SER A 12 6.06 -14.15 -29.11
CA SER A 12 5.87 -13.59 -27.77
C SER A 12 7.09 -13.91 -26.91
N MET A 13 7.98 -12.92 -26.75
CA MET A 13 9.13 -12.95 -25.83
C MET A 13 8.70 -12.93 -24.35
N TYR A 14 7.40 -12.72 -24.08
CA TYR A 14 6.86 -12.69 -22.73
C TYR A 14 6.48 -14.11 -22.29
N THR A 15 7.32 -14.72 -21.46
CA THR A 15 6.93 -15.87 -20.63
C THR A 15 6.24 -15.33 -19.39
N SER A 16 4.98 -15.69 -19.17
CA SER A 16 4.30 -15.42 -17.90
C SER A 16 5.03 -16.17 -16.79
N GLU A 17 5.65 -15.41 -15.88
CA GLU A 17 6.44 -15.96 -14.78
C GLU A 17 5.56 -16.83 -13.87
N ALA A 18 6.08 -17.98 -13.45
CA ALA A 18 5.32 -18.89 -12.60
C ALA A 18 5.14 -18.26 -11.22
N THR A 19 3.89 -18.15 -10.75
CA THR A 19 3.57 -17.52 -9.46
C THR A 19 4.39 -18.13 -8.32
N ILE A 20 5.22 -17.31 -7.68
CA ILE A 20 6.14 -17.79 -6.64
C ILE A 20 5.39 -17.83 -5.31
N HIS A 21 5.07 -19.03 -4.87
CA HIS A 21 4.49 -19.26 -3.55
C HIS A 21 5.57 -19.15 -2.46
N ALA A 22 5.80 -17.94 -1.94
CA ALA A 22 6.78 -17.68 -0.88
C ALA A 22 6.45 -18.44 0.43
N ARG A 23 7.47 -18.98 1.09
CA ARG A 23 7.34 -19.68 2.38
C ARG A 23 7.33 -18.67 3.53
N ALA A 24 6.52 -18.91 4.56
CA ALA A 24 6.61 -18.14 5.80
C ALA A 24 7.99 -18.30 6.45
N VAL A 25 8.56 -17.20 6.95
CA VAL A 25 9.85 -17.17 7.63
C VAL A 25 9.62 -16.80 9.08
N HIS A 26 10.18 -17.58 10.01
CA HIS A 26 10.10 -17.34 11.45
C HIS A 26 11.50 -17.08 12.02
N GLY A 27 11.61 -16.10 12.92
CA GLY A 27 12.87 -15.76 13.58
C GLY A 27 12.85 -14.35 14.16
N TRP A 28 13.92 -13.99 14.86
CA TRP A 28 14.08 -12.67 15.51
C TRP A 28 13.90 -11.52 14.52
N PHE A 29 14.57 -11.57 13.38
CA PHE A 29 14.47 -10.54 12.33
C PHE A 29 13.07 -10.45 11.70
N ALA A 30 12.36 -11.57 11.56
CA ALA A 30 10.98 -11.56 11.09
C ALA A 30 10.02 -10.90 12.11
N ALA A 31 10.26 -11.11 13.41
CA ALA A 31 9.51 -10.44 14.47
C ALA A 31 9.73 -8.91 14.46
N TRP A 32 10.99 -8.46 14.28
CA TRP A 32 11.30 -7.03 14.12
C TRP A 32 10.65 -6.40 12.90
N ARG A 33 10.59 -7.12 11.78
CA ARG A 33 9.85 -6.67 10.59
C ARG A 33 8.38 -6.46 10.89
N TRP A 34 7.73 -7.42 11.56
CA TRP A 34 6.35 -7.27 11.97
C TRP A 34 6.12 -6.15 12.99
N ALA A 35 7.04 -5.94 13.92
CA ALA A 35 6.99 -4.81 14.84
C ALA A 35 7.00 -3.47 14.08
N LEU A 36 7.84 -3.33 13.06
CA LEU A 36 7.91 -2.12 12.22
C LEU A 36 6.70 -1.98 11.30
N VAL A 37 6.15 -3.07 10.76
CA VAL A 37 4.87 -3.08 10.05
C VAL A 37 3.78 -2.52 10.97
N TRP A 38 3.61 -3.06 12.18
CA TRP A 38 2.62 -2.55 13.12
C TRP A 38 2.85 -1.09 13.51
N ALA A 39 4.09 -0.70 13.80
CA ALA A 39 4.43 0.67 14.16
C ALA A 39 4.09 1.66 13.04
N THR A 40 4.50 1.37 11.79
CA THR A 40 4.22 2.22 10.63
C THR A 40 2.73 2.30 10.33
N GLN A 41 1.99 1.19 10.40
CA GLN A 41 0.55 1.18 10.20
C GLN A 41 -0.20 1.91 11.32
N LEU A 42 0.22 1.76 12.58
CA LEU A 42 -0.39 2.47 13.70
C LEU A 42 -0.20 3.98 13.58
N VAL A 43 0.99 4.43 13.20
CA VAL A 43 1.26 5.85 12.95
C VAL A 43 0.44 6.33 11.74
N PHE A 44 0.48 5.61 10.62
CA PHE A 44 -0.21 6.01 9.40
C PHE A 44 -1.73 6.09 9.57
N TYR A 45 -2.33 5.07 10.19
CA TYR A 45 -3.77 5.04 10.44
C TYR A 45 -4.19 5.90 11.64
N GLY A 46 -3.35 6.05 12.65
CA GLY A 46 -3.72 6.74 13.90
C GLY A 46 -3.59 8.25 13.84
N LEU A 47 -2.55 8.77 13.16
CA LEU A 47 -2.28 10.23 13.10
C LEU A 47 -3.45 11.09 12.63
N PRO A 48 -4.20 10.76 11.56
CA PRO A 48 -5.28 11.63 11.10
C PRO A 48 -6.48 11.67 12.07
N TRP A 49 -6.64 10.64 12.93
CA TRP A 49 -7.72 10.61 13.93
C TRP A 49 -7.40 11.38 15.20
N LEU A 50 -6.11 11.59 15.47
CA LEU A 50 -5.66 12.34 16.63
C LEU A 50 -6.08 13.80 16.47
N THR A 51 -6.84 14.31 17.43
CA THR A 51 -7.25 15.71 17.46
C THR A 51 -6.25 16.53 18.25
N TRP A 52 -5.84 17.68 17.71
CA TRP A 52 -4.90 18.60 18.30
C TRP A 52 -5.42 20.03 18.11
N ASN A 53 -5.76 20.74 19.20
CA ASN A 53 -6.34 22.08 19.16
C ASN A 53 -7.57 22.19 18.22
N ASP A 54 -8.56 21.32 18.40
CA ASP A 54 -9.83 21.24 17.64
C ASP A 54 -9.73 20.94 16.13
N ARG A 55 -8.54 20.53 15.66
CA ARG A 55 -8.31 20.06 14.29
C ARG A 55 -7.57 18.72 14.28
N PRO A 56 -7.53 17.99 13.15
CA PRO A 56 -6.63 16.83 13.02
C PRO A 56 -5.17 17.22 13.27
N ALA A 57 -4.41 16.35 13.95
CA ALA A 57 -3.02 16.60 14.32
C ALA A 57 -2.12 16.78 13.10
N VAL A 58 -2.38 16.03 12.03
CA VAL A 58 -1.74 16.24 10.72
C VAL A 58 -2.84 16.47 9.70
N LEU A 59 -2.85 17.65 9.09
CA LEU A 59 -3.82 18.02 8.06
C LEU A 59 -3.12 18.84 6.97
N PHE A 60 -3.21 18.37 5.74
CA PHE A 60 -2.72 19.07 4.56
C PHE A 60 -3.90 19.73 3.82
N ASP A 61 -4.24 20.94 4.24
CA ASP A 61 -5.35 21.70 3.66
C ASP A 61 -4.92 22.34 2.33
N LEU A 62 -5.31 21.71 1.22
CA LEU A 62 -5.04 22.19 -0.13
C LEU A 62 -5.86 23.44 -0.48
N GLY A 63 -7.04 23.61 0.11
CA GLY A 63 -7.92 24.76 -0.14
C GLY A 63 -7.35 26.04 0.46
N ALA A 64 -6.99 25.99 1.74
CA ALA A 64 -6.35 27.11 2.44
C ALA A 64 -4.83 27.21 2.16
N ARG A 65 -4.24 26.21 1.48
CA ARG A 65 -2.79 26.06 1.24
C ARG A 65 -1.99 26.11 2.54
N ARG A 66 -2.49 25.46 3.58
CA ARG A 66 -1.89 25.42 4.92
C ARG A 66 -1.63 23.97 5.30
N PHE A 67 -0.41 23.71 5.77
CA PHE A 67 -0.04 22.40 6.26
C PHE A 67 0.07 22.47 7.79
N TYR A 68 -0.79 21.72 8.47
CA TYR A 68 -0.83 21.62 9.92
C TYR A 68 -0.10 20.34 10.33
N ILE A 69 0.96 20.47 11.11
CA ILE A 69 1.73 19.37 11.70
C ILE A 69 1.83 19.66 13.21
N PHE A 70 0.88 19.14 13.99
CA PHE A 70 0.68 19.43 15.41
C PHE A 70 0.53 20.94 15.68
N ASN A 71 1.52 21.54 16.35
CA ASN A 71 1.61 22.98 16.61
C ASN A 71 2.27 23.76 15.47
N LEU A 72 2.96 23.08 14.55
CA LEU A 72 3.58 23.72 13.40
C LEU A 72 2.51 24.01 12.36
N VAL A 73 2.36 25.27 11.99
CA VAL A 73 1.47 25.73 10.92
C VAL A 73 2.34 26.32 9.82
N LEU A 74 2.44 25.62 8.70
CA LEU A 74 3.25 26.06 7.56
C LEU A 74 2.35 26.78 6.56
N TYR A 75 2.71 28.03 6.30
CA TYR A 75 2.12 28.83 5.23
C TYR A 75 2.90 28.65 3.92
N PRO A 76 2.34 29.07 2.77
CA PRO A 76 3.05 28.99 1.49
C PRO A 76 4.41 29.70 1.49
N GLN A 77 4.57 30.81 2.22
CA GLN A 77 5.88 31.48 2.36
C GLN A 77 6.92 30.66 3.16
N ASP A 78 6.46 29.79 4.05
CA ASP A 78 7.32 28.95 4.92
C ASP A 78 7.76 27.65 4.22
N PHE A 79 7.46 27.51 2.92
CA PHE A 79 7.80 26.33 2.13
C PHE A 79 9.31 26.06 2.09
N ILE A 80 10.15 27.06 2.34
CA ILE A 80 11.61 26.89 2.48
C ILE A 80 11.97 25.98 3.65
N TYR A 81 11.25 26.07 4.77
CA TYR A 81 11.46 25.21 5.94
C TYR A 81 11.01 23.77 5.65
N LEU A 82 9.89 23.61 4.95
CA LEU A 82 9.44 22.29 4.50
C LEU A 82 10.46 21.66 3.54
N THR A 83 10.96 22.44 2.58
CA THR A 83 11.99 21.99 1.64
C THR A 83 13.27 21.58 2.36
N GLY A 84 13.73 22.39 3.32
CA GLY A 84 14.88 22.04 4.17
C GLY A 84 14.66 20.75 4.94
N LEU A 85 13.47 20.56 5.52
CA LEU A 85 13.11 19.31 6.22
C LEU A 85 13.11 18.10 5.28
N LEU A 86 12.59 18.24 4.07
CA LEU A 86 12.60 17.18 3.05
C LEU A 86 14.02 16.84 2.60
N ILE A 87 14.88 17.84 2.40
CA ILE A 87 16.30 17.64 2.06
C ILE A 87 17.02 16.91 3.19
N LEU A 88 16.83 17.32 4.44
CA LEU A 88 17.39 16.64 5.61
C LEU A 88 16.91 15.20 5.72
N SER A 89 15.61 14.97 5.47
CA SER A 89 15.02 13.62 5.47
C SER A 89 15.61 12.75 4.36
N ALA A 90 15.80 13.31 3.16
CA ALA A 90 16.41 12.61 2.03
C ALA A 90 17.87 12.25 2.29
N TYR A 91 18.68 13.21 2.77
CA TYR A 91 20.07 12.93 3.16
C TYR A 91 20.14 11.94 4.33
N GLY A 92 19.24 12.03 5.30
CA GLY A 92 19.13 11.05 6.39
C GLY A 92 18.84 9.64 5.88
N LEU A 93 17.90 9.50 4.94
CA LEU A 93 17.60 8.22 4.30
C LEU A 93 18.80 7.67 3.51
N PHE A 94 19.49 8.52 2.74
CA PHE A 94 20.69 8.10 2.00
C PHE A 94 21.84 7.72 2.92
N LEU A 95 22.09 8.48 3.98
CA LEU A 95 23.10 8.17 4.98
C LEU A 95 22.79 6.83 5.66
N PHE A 96 21.55 6.63 6.09
CA PHE A 96 21.12 5.35 6.67
C PHE A 96 21.30 4.20 5.70
N THR A 97 20.97 4.40 4.42
CA THR A 97 21.16 3.38 3.38
C THR A 97 22.64 3.09 3.11
N ALA A 98 23.50 4.11 3.15
CA ALA A 98 24.94 3.96 2.95
C ALA A 98 25.61 3.21 4.12
N VAL A 99 25.19 3.47 5.35
CA VAL A 99 25.77 2.86 6.57
C VAL A 99 25.17 1.47 6.84
N ALA A 100 23.85 1.35 6.74
CA ALA A 100 23.09 0.21 7.22
C ALA A 100 22.53 -0.67 6.06
N GLY A 101 22.82 -0.30 4.81
CA GLY A 101 22.40 -1.05 3.62
C GLY A 101 20.89 -0.95 3.36
N ARG A 102 20.29 -2.07 2.91
CA ARG A 102 18.87 -2.14 2.51
C ARG A 102 17.89 -2.33 3.68
N LEU A 103 18.25 -1.95 4.90
CA LEU A 103 17.37 -2.11 6.07
C LEU A 103 16.06 -1.33 5.92
N TRP A 104 16.08 -0.12 5.38
CA TRP A 104 14.85 0.64 5.11
C TRP A 104 13.93 -0.10 4.14
N CYS A 105 14.48 -0.50 2.99
CA CYS A 105 13.74 -1.24 1.98
C CYS A 105 13.21 -2.58 2.50
N GLY A 106 13.94 -3.26 3.37
CA GLY A 106 13.54 -4.56 3.93
C GLY A 106 12.52 -4.51 5.07
N TYR A 107 12.35 -3.37 5.75
CA TYR A 107 11.58 -3.32 7.00
C TYR A 107 10.54 -2.19 7.10
N ALA A 108 10.72 -1.07 6.40
CA ALA A 108 9.87 0.12 6.54
C ALA A 108 9.34 0.66 5.21
N CYS A 109 9.89 0.25 4.07
CA CYS A 109 9.38 0.66 2.77
C CYS A 109 7.90 0.29 2.63
N PRO A 110 7.03 1.23 2.19
CA PRO A 110 5.60 0.97 2.03
C PRO A 110 5.30 -0.28 1.21
N GLN A 111 6.05 -0.51 0.12
CA GLN A 111 5.87 -1.70 -0.72
C GLN A 111 6.09 -2.98 0.07
N THR A 112 7.16 -3.05 0.87
CA THR A 112 7.46 -4.22 1.71
C THR A 112 6.42 -4.42 2.79
N VAL A 113 5.99 -3.34 3.43
CA VAL A 113 4.96 -3.38 4.49
C VAL A 113 3.65 -3.93 3.96
N TYR A 114 3.12 -3.37 2.85
CA TYR A 114 1.85 -3.84 2.29
C TYR A 114 1.97 -5.23 1.65
N THR A 115 3.08 -5.55 1.01
CA THR A 115 3.30 -6.91 0.46
C THR A 115 3.35 -7.96 1.57
N GLU A 116 4.03 -7.68 2.68
CA GLU A 116 4.05 -8.57 3.85
C GLU A 116 2.65 -8.80 4.43
N ILE A 117 1.85 -7.72 4.57
CA ILE A 117 0.45 -7.82 5.02
C ILE A 117 -0.37 -8.67 4.04
N PHE A 118 -0.24 -8.44 2.74
CA PHE A 118 -1.01 -9.17 1.71
C PHE A 118 -0.64 -10.64 1.65
N MET A 119 0.66 -10.97 1.78
CA MET A 119 1.14 -12.34 1.86
C MET A 119 0.68 -13.04 3.14
N TRP A 120 0.60 -12.31 4.26
CA TRP A 120 0.07 -12.85 5.51
C TRP A 120 -1.43 -13.19 5.39
N VAL A 121 -2.22 -12.31 4.77
CA VAL A 121 -3.64 -12.58 4.46
C VAL A 121 -3.77 -13.80 3.55
N GLU A 122 -2.95 -13.88 2.49
CA GLU A 122 -2.94 -15.00 1.56
C GLU A 122 -2.58 -16.31 2.25
N HIS A 123 -1.58 -16.29 3.13
CA HIS A 123 -1.19 -17.44 3.93
C HIS A 123 -2.30 -17.88 4.90
N HIS A 124 -3.02 -16.94 5.52
CA HIS A 124 -4.10 -17.26 6.45
C HIS A 124 -5.33 -17.86 5.76
N LEU A 125 -5.68 -17.39 4.56
CA LEU A 125 -6.87 -17.84 3.83
C LEU A 125 -6.61 -19.04 2.92
N GLU A 126 -5.48 -19.06 2.21
CA GLU A 126 -5.13 -20.12 1.25
C GLU A 126 -4.17 -21.17 1.82
N GLY A 127 -3.48 -20.85 2.92
CA GLY A 127 -2.59 -21.77 3.63
C GLY A 127 -1.12 -21.70 3.20
N ASP A 128 -0.37 -22.72 3.59
CA ASP A 128 1.03 -22.90 3.24
C ASP A 128 1.27 -23.07 1.74
N ARG A 129 2.54 -22.95 1.32
CA ARG A 129 2.97 -23.17 -0.07
C ARG A 129 2.37 -24.43 -0.71
N GLN A 130 2.40 -25.56 0.00
CA GLN A 130 1.87 -26.82 -0.54
C GLN A 130 0.33 -26.81 -0.66
N ALA A 131 -0.36 -26.17 0.28
CA ALA A 131 -1.81 -26.03 0.24
C ALA A 131 -2.24 -25.15 -0.95
N ARG A 132 -1.50 -24.07 -1.23
CA ARG A 132 -1.73 -23.19 -2.39
C ARG A 132 -1.50 -23.90 -3.72
N ILE A 133 -0.38 -24.62 -3.88
CA ILE A 133 -0.11 -25.43 -5.08
C ILE A 133 -1.22 -26.48 -5.30
N LYS A 134 -1.71 -27.10 -4.23
CA LYS A 134 -2.83 -28.04 -4.31
C LYS A 134 -4.15 -27.35 -4.69
N LEU A 135 -4.43 -26.18 -4.11
CA LEU A 135 -5.61 -25.38 -4.40
C LEU A 135 -5.63 -24.89 -5.86
N ASP A 136 -4.48 -24.54 -6.40
CA ASP A 136 -4.30 -24.11 -7.79
C ASP A 136 -4.69 -25.24 -8.76
N LYS A 137 -4.24 -26.47 -8.47
CA LYS A 137 -4.54 -27.68 -9.26
C LYS A 137 -5.96 -28.22 -9.10
N THR A 138 -6.69 -27.81 -8.06
CA THR A 138 -8.06 -28.27 -7.80
C THR A 138 -9.05 -27.56 -8.74
N PRO A 139 -10.07 -28.23 -9.29
CA PRO A 139 -11.11 -27.58 -10.08
C PRO A 139 -11.84 -26.48 -9.30
N TRP A 140 -12.48 -25.57 -10.01
CA TRP A 140 -13.28 -24.50 -9.40
C TRP A 140 -14.49 -25.08 -8.65
N GLY A 141 -14.37 -25.16 -7.33
CA GLY A 141 -15.45 -25.53 -6.42
C GLY A 141 -15.67 -24.48 -5.32
N ALA A 142 -16.70 -24.65 -4.51
CA ALA A 142 -17.08 -23.69 -3.46
C ALA A 142 -15.92 -23.33 -2.51
N ASN A 143 -15.13 -24.31 -2.07
CA ASN A 143 -13.96 -24.07 -1.22
C ASN A 143 -12.88 -23.20 -1.90
N LYS A 144 -12.65 -23.38 -3.21
CA LYS A 144 -11.68 -22.57 -3.97
C LYS A 144 -12.18 -21.15 -4.15
N LEU A 145 -13.46 -20.98 -4.44
CA LEU A 145 -14.08 -19.67 -4.59
C LEU A 145 -14.09 -18.90 -3.27
N LEU A 146 -14.41 -19.56 -2.15
CA LEU A 146 -14.40 -18.93 -0.82
C LEU A 146 -12.99 -18.48 -0.42
N ARG A 147 -11.96 -19.32 -0.61
CA ARG A 147 -10.58 -18.98 -0.25
C ARG A 147 -10.02 -17.86 -1.12
N ARG A 148 -10.11 -17.98 -2.45
CA ARG A 148 -9.61 -16.96 -3.38
C ARG A 148 -10.43 -15.68 -3.32
N GLY A 149 -11.75 -15.80 -3.30
CA GLY A 149 -12.67 -14.66 -3.17
C GLY A 149 -12.46 -13.94 -1.84
N GLY A 150 -12.33 -14.67 -0.74
CA GLY A 150 -12.00 -14.12 0.58
C GLY A 150 -10.67 -13.36 0.57
N LYS A 151 -9.64 -13.90 -0.09
CA LYS A 151 -8.34 -13.22 -0.24
C LYS A 151 -8.50 -11.88 -0.95
N HIS A 152 -9.14 -11.88 -2.13
CA HIS A 152 -9.34 -10.64 -2.89
C HIS A 152 -10.22 -9.65 -2.14
N LEU A 153 -11.25 -10.11 -1.42
CA LEU A 153 -12.09 -9.25 -0.59
C LEU A 153 -11.28 -8.55 0.50
N VAL A 154 -10.44 -9.29 1.23
CA VAL A 154 -9.59 -8.70 2.27
C VAL A 154 -8.54 -7.76 1.67
N TRP A 155 -7.92 -8.11 0.54
CA TRP A 155 -6.98 -7.23 -0.15
C TRP A 155 -7.62 -5.91 -0.61
N ILE A 156 -8.83 -5.99 -1.18
CA ILE A 156 -9.60 -4.81 -1.57
C ILE A 156 -9.96 -3.97 -0.33
N ALA A 157 -10.39 -4.61 0.76
CA ALA A 157 -10.72 -3.92 2.01
C ALA A 157 -9.51 -3.16 2.57
N ILE A 158 -8.33 -3.78 2.61
CA ILE A 158 -7.09 -3.14 3.07
C ILE A 158 -6.72 -1.98 2.13
N GLY A 159 -6.80 -2.18 0.81
CA GLY A 159 -6.54 -1.13 -0.17
C GLY A 159 -7.46 0.07 0.01
N LEU A 160 -8.78 -0.16 0.07
CA LEU A 160 -9.77 0.90 0.27
C LEU A 160 -9.59 1.63 1.60
N TRP A 161 -9.29 0.90 2.68
CA TRP A 161 -8.99 1.50 3.98
C TRP A 161 -7.71 2.37 3.95
N THR A 162 -6.69 1.91 3.23
CA THR A 162 -5.45 2.66 2.98
C THR A 162 -5.75 3.95 2.21
N GLY A 163 -6.52 3.86 1.12
CA GLY A 163 -6.93 5.02 0.33
C GLY A 163 -7.78 6.01 1.11
N PHE A 164 -8.74 5.51 1.91
CA PHE A 164 -9.55 6.32 2.83
C PHE A 164 -8.69 7.11 3.81
N THR A 165 -7.74 6.44 4.45
CA THR A 165 -6.84 7.07 5.42
C THR A 165 -5.95 8.10 4.74
N PHE A 166 -5.43 7.80 3.56
CA PHE A 166 -4.60 8.73 2.80
C PHE A 166 -5.36 10.02 2.46
N VAL A 167 -6.61 9.91 1.99
CA VAL A 167 -7.47 11.08 1.78
C VAL A 167 -7.79 11.80 3.09
N GLY A 168 -7.87 11.07 4.21
CA GLY A 168 -8.02 11.63 5.56
C GLY A 168 -6.89 12.56 6.03
N TYR A 169 -5.72 12.56 5.36
CA TYR A 169 -4.68 13.56 5.59
C TYR A 169 -4.93 14.88 4.88
N PHE A 170 -5.79 14.92 3.86
CA PHE A 170 -6.11 16.12 3.07
C PHE A 170 -7.49 16.69 3.42
N THR A 171 -8.45 15.81 3.70
CA THR A 171 -9.80 16.14 4.18
C THR A 171 -9.93 15.67 5.62
N PRO A 172 -10.46 16.48 6.56
CA PRO A 172 -10.58 16.06 7.96
C PRO A 172 -11.24 14.68 8.10
N ILE A 173 -10.54 13.73 8.72
CA ILE A 173 -10.96 12.32 8.67
C ILE A 173 -12.33 12.05 9.30
N ARG A 174 -12.74 12.86 10.29
CA ARG A 174 -14.04 12.73 10.95
C ARG A 174 -15.18 13.15 10.04
N SER A 175 -15.02 14.24 9.27
CA SER A 175 -16.01 14.64 8.28
C SER A 175 -16.02 13.68 7.10
N LEU A 176 -14.84 13.19 6.68
CA LEU A 176 -14.71 12.17 5.65
C LEU A 176 -15.44 10.87 6.05
N ALA A 177 -15.26 10.41 7.29
CA ALA A 177 -15.92 9.22 7.82
C ALA A 177 -17.44 9.40 7.89
N ALA A 178 -17.91 10.56 8.38
CA ALA A 178 -19.33 10.87 8.40
C ALA A 178 -19.94 10.91 6.99
N GLY A 179 -19.24 11.54 6.03
CA GLY A 179 -19.65 11.57 4.62
C GLY A 179 -19.68 10.19 3.98
N ALA A 180 -18.70 9.32 4.28
CA ALA A 180 -18.67 7.94 3.82
C ALA A 180 -19.86 7.12 4.33
N LEU A 181 -20.20 7.27 5.61
CA LEU A 181 -21.36 6.58 6.21
C LEU A 181 -22.69 7.03 5.62
N GLN A 182 -22.79 8.29 5.20
CA GLN A 182 -23.99 8.86 4.58
C GLN A 182 -24.01 8.69 3.06
N LEU A 183 -23.01 8.03 2.46
CA LEU A 183 -22.80 7.95 1.01
C LEU A 183 -22.77 9.33 0.32
N GLY A 184 -22.36 10.36 1.06
CA GLY A 184 -22.29 11.76 0.65
C GLY A 184 -20.88 12.24 0.34
N LEU A 185 -19.97 11.34 -0.02
CA LEU A 185 -18.60 11.70 -0.41
C LEU A 185 -18.63 12.51 -1.72
N GLY A 186 -17.81 13.56 -1.78
CA GLY A 186 -17.65 14.33 -3.01
C GLY A 186 -16.93 13.52 -4.11
N PRO A 187 -16.98 14.00 -5.36
CA PRO A 187 -16.30 13.35 -6.48
C PRO A 187 -14.79 13.23 -6.28
N TRP A 188 -14.18 14.24 -5.65
CA TRP A 188 -12.74 14.27 -5.37
C TRP A 188 -12.34 13.19 -4.37
N GLU A 189 -13.00 13.12 -3.22
CA GLU A 189 -12.70 12.13 -2.19
C GLU A 189 -12.92 10.72 -2.74
N THR A 190 -14.04 10.49 -3.41
CA THR A 190 -14.39 9.18 -3.98
C THR A 190 -13.34 8.73 -5.00
N PHE A 191 -12.94 9.61 -5.91
CA PHE A 191 -11.92 9.29 -6.91
C PHE A 191 -10.60 8.87 -6.26
N TRP A 192 -10.09 9.64 -5.31
CA TRP A 192 -8.79 9.34 -4.70
C TRP A 192 -8.82 8.12 -3.78
N ILE A 193 -9.90 7.91 -3.04
CA ILE A 193 -10.05 6.70 -2.21
C ILE A 193 -9.99 5.45 -3.10
N LEU A 194 -10.74 5.44 -4.20
CA LEU A 194 -10.75 4.32 -5.14
C LEU A 194 -9.43 4.19 -5.88
N PHE A 195 -8.82 5.29 -6.32
CA PHE A 195 -7.55 5.29 -7.01
C PHE A 195 -6.42 4.73 -6.13
N TYR A 196 -6.26 5.24 -4.91
CA TYR A 196 -5.24 4.74 -3.99
C TYR A 196 -5.53 3.32 -3.51
N GLY A 197 -6.81 2.96 -3.34
CA GLY A 197 -7.19 1.60 -3.02
C GLY A 197 -6.84 0.63 -4.15
N PHE A 198 -7.13 1.00 -5.40
CA PHE A 198 -6.76 0.23 -6.58
C PHE A 198 -5.23 0.14 -6.74
N ALA A 199 -4.51 1.26 -6.58
CA ALA A 199 -3.06 1.29 -6.67
C ALA A 199 -2.41 0.40 -5.60
N THR A 200 -2.90 0.43 -4.36
CA THR A 200 -2.42 -0.44 -3.27
C THR A 200 -2.68 -1.91 -3.58
N TYR A 201 -3.89 -2.22 -4.05
CA TYR A 201 -4.27 -3.58 -4.46
C TYR A 201 -3.41 -4.11 -5.62
N GLY A 202 -3.17 -3.28 -6.65
CA GLY A 202 -2.33 -3.62 -7.80
C GLY A 202 -0.86 -3.84 -7.41
N ASN A 203 -0.28 -2.87 -6.69
CA ASN A 203 1.14 -2.88 -6.34
C ASN A 203 1.51 -4.01 -5.38
N ALA A 204 0.73 -4.18 -4.30
CA ALA A 204 1.02 -5.21 -3.29
C ALA A 204 0.53 -6.60 -3.69
N GLY A 205 -0.56 -6.68 -4.47
CA GLY A 205 -1.17 -7.94 -4.87
C GLY A 205 -0.50 -8.60 -6.08
N PHE A 206 -0.21 -7.81 -7.13
CA PHE A 206 0.25 -8.36 -8.42
C PHE A 206 1.68 -7.97 -8.77
N MET A 207 2.10 -6.74 -8.49
CA MET A 207 3.44 -6.24 -8.87
C MET A 207 4.52 -6.54 -7.83
N ARG A 208 4.21 -7.33 -6.79
CA ARG A 208 5.16 -7.70 -5.73
C ARG A 208 6.42 -8.43 -6.21
N GLU A 209 6.35 -9.09 -7.36
CA GLU A 209 7.48 -9.84 -7.95
C GLU A 209 8.35 -8.96 -8.88
N GLN A 210 7.90 -7.75 -9.23
CA GLN A 210 8.54 -6.87 -10.21
C GLN A 210 9.35 -5.70 -9.59
N VAL A 211 9.45 -5.63 -8.26
CA VAL A 211 10.03 -4.48 -7.51
C VAL A 211 11.24 -4.91 -6.67
#